data_AF-A0A0A1ZEF5-F1
#
_entry.id   AF-A0A0A1ZEF5-F1
#
_cell.length_a   1.000
_cell.length_b   1.000
_cell.length_c   1.000
_cell.angle_alpha   90.00
_cell.angle_beta   90.00
_cell.angle_gamma   90.00
#
_symmetry.space_group_name_H-M   'P 1'
#
loop_
_entity.id
_entity.type
_entity.pdbx_description
1 polymer ?
#
loop_
_entity_poly.entity_id
_entity_poly.type
_entity_poly.pdbx_seq_one_letter_code
_entity_poly.pdbx_strand_id
1 'polypeptide(L)'
;MEESQSITNTLLIEIDVLTNRIRNIRESLKTTQNKGLKERLYYENKNIFQRVNEIYRIAEFLNKTNSEKINFSNLLIEKTKRTIIENIYESNLFLF
;
A
#
# COMPACT_ATOMS: atom_id res chain seq x y z
N MET A 1 6.91 8.85 23.03
CA MET A 1 7.94 8.53 22.01
C MET A 1 7.87 7.08 21.57
N GLU A 2 7.83 6.11 22.48
CA GLU A 2 7.74 4.66 22.13
C GLU A 2 6.50 4.29 21.31
N GLU A 3 5.33 4.87 21.60
CA GLU A 3 4.09 4.56 20.88
C GLU A 3 4.12 5.00 19.40
N SER A 4 4.66 6.17 19.07
CA SER A 4 4.74 6.67 17.69
C SER A 4 5.69 5.82 16.83
N GLN A 5 6.80 5.38 17.40
CA GLN A 5 7.72 4.46 16.75
C GLN A 5 7.10 3.06 16.57
N SER A 6 6.35 2.58 17.58
CA SER A 6 5.59 1.33 17.50
C SER A 6 4.52 1.35 16.40
N ILE A 7 3.77 2.44 16.27
CA ILE A 7 2.78 2.64 15.20
C ILE A 7 3.48 2.66 13.83
N THR A 8 4.57 3.41 13.70
CA THR A 8 5.32 3.49 12.44
C THR A 8 5.85 2.12 12.00
N ASN A 9 6.40 1.33 12.92
CA ASN A 9 6.88 -0.02 12.62
C ASN A 9 5.75 -0.96 12.21
N THR A 10 4.61 -0.90 12.90
CA THR A 10 3.42 -1.68 12.55
C THR A 10 2.95 -1.36 11.13
N LEU A 11 2.87 -0.07 10.80
CA LEU A 11 2.46 0.39 9.47
C LEU A 11 3.49 0.05 8.38
N LEU A 12 4.79 0.01 8.72
CA LEU A 12 5.86 -0.44 7.81
C LEU A 12 5.74 -1.93 7.46
N ILE A 13 5.38 -2.77 8.43
CA ILE A 13 5.11 -4.19 8.18
C ILE A 13 3.84 -4.33 7.34
N GLU A 14 2.79 -3.59 7.69
CA GLU A 14 1.52 -3.63 6.96
C GLU A 14 1.70 -3.25 5.49
N ILE A 15 2.42 -2.16 5.18
CA ILE A 15 2.63 -1.74 3.78
C ILE A 15 3.43 -2.78 2.97
N ASP A 16 4.38 -3.49 3.60
CA ASP A 16 5.13 -4.56 2.93
C ASP A 16 4.23 -5.75 2.58
N VAL A 17 3.36 -6.15 3.50
CA VAL A 17 2.36 -7.21 3.26
C VAL A 17 1.40 -6.81 2.15
N LEU A 18 0.87 -5.58 2.19
CA LEU A 18 -0.06 -5.07 1.17
C LEU A 18 0.60 -4.97 -0.20
N THR A 19 1.85 -4.51 -0.27
CA THR A 19 2.62 -4.41 -1.52
C THR A 19 2.86 -5.79 -2.14
N ASN A 20 3.22 -6.78 -1.32
CA ASN A 20 3.34 -8.16 -1.78
C ASN A 20 2.00 -8.72 -2.27
N ARG A 21 0.89 -8.38 -1.60
CA ARG A 21 -0.43 -8.83 -2.02
C ARG A 21 -0.85 -8.24 -3.36
N ILE A 22 -0.61 -6.95 -3.60
CA ILE A 22 -0.84 -6.31 -4.91
C ILE A 22 -0.10 -7.06 -6.02
N ARG A 23 1.19 -7.36 -5.81
CA ARG A 23 2.00 -8.12 -6.78
C ARG A 23 1.43 -9.51 -7.06
N ASN A 24 0.97 -10.21 -6.02
CA ASN A 24 0.36 -11.53 -6.19
C ASN A 24 -0.98 -11.46 -6.95
N ILE A 25 -1.81 -10.46 -6.65
CA ILE A 25 -3.05 -10.20 -7.37
C ILE A 25 -2.75 -9.96 -8.85
N ARG A 26 -1.73 -9.13 -9.16
CA ARG A 26 -1.30 -8.84 -10.53
C ARG A 26 -0.91 -10.09 -11.30
N GLU A 27 -0.03 -10.93 -10.74
CA GLU A 27 0.38 -12.16 -11.42
C GLU A 27 -0.80 -13.14 -11.59
N SER A 28 -1.70 -13.19 -10.62
CA SER A 28 -2.94 -13.99 -10.72
C SER A 28 -3.86 -13.51 -11.84
N LEU A 29 -4.01 -12.20 -12.01
CA LEU A 29 -4.86 -11.61 -13.06
C LEU A 29 -4.33 -11.88 -14.46
N LYS A 30 -3.00 -11.82 -14.65
CA LYS A 30 -2.35 -12.11 -15.94
C LYS A 30 -2.56 -13.56 -16.37
N THR A 31 -2.63 -14.48 -15.41
CA THR A 31 -2.62 -15.92 -15.68
C THR A 31 -4.01 -16.54 -15.68
N THR A 32 -4.98 -15.95 -14.97
CA THR A 32 -6.33 -16.52 -14.88
C THR A 32 -7.23 -16.13 -16.04
N GLN A 33 -7.99 -17.11 -16.54
CA GLN A 33 -9.09 -16.89 -17.49
C GLN A 33 -10.46 -16.87 -16.78
N ASN A 34 -10.51 -17.13 -15.48
CA ASN A 34 -11.76 -17.18 -14.73
C ASN A 34 -12.29 -15.77 -14.44
N LYS A 35 -13.41 -15.40 -15.06
CA LYS A 35 -14.03 -14.07 -14.93
C LYS A 35 -14.40 -13.71 -13.48
N GLY A 36 -15.00 -14.65 -12.73
CA GLY A 36 -15.39 -14.40 -11.34
C GLY A 36 -14.18 -14.20 -10.42
N LEU A 37 -13.07 -14.90 -10.69
CA LEU A 37 -11.82 -14.67 -9.97
C LEU A 37 -11.23 -13.29 -10.28
N LYS A 38 -11.24 -12.86 -11.55
CA LYS A 38 -10.77 -11.51 -11.95
C LYS A 38 -11.54 -10.41 -11.22
N GLU A 39 -12.86 -10.54 -11.14
CA GLU A 39 -13.71 -9.58 -10.44
C GLU A 39 -13.39 -9.51 -8.94
N ARG A 40 -13.25 -10.66 -8.28
CA ARG A 40 -12.85 -10.72 -6.86
C ARG A 40 -11.49 -10.08 -6.61
N LEU A 41 -10.51 -10.38 -7.46
CA LEU A 41 -9.16 -9.81 -7.39
C LEU A 41 -9.15 -8.30 -7.61
N TYR A 42 -10.01 -7.79 -8.49
CA TYR A 42 -10.19 -6.34 -8.69
C TYR A 42 -10.73 -5.64 -7.44
N TYR A 43 -11.80 -6.18 -6.83
CA TYR A 43 -12.35 -5.60 -5.59
C TYR A 43 -11.35 -5.68 -4.43
N GLU A 44 -10.63 -6.79 -4.31
CA GLU A 44 -9.58 -6.92 -3.32
C GLU A 44 -8.48 -5.86 -3.51
N ASN A 45 -8.01 -5.67 -4.75
CA ASN A 45 -7.01 -4.66 -5.07
C ASN A 45 -7.50 -3.24 -4.74
N LYS A 46 -8.77 -2.93 -5.04
CA LYS A 46 -9.40 -1.66 -4.69
C LYS A 46 -9.39 -1.40 -3.17
N ASN A 47 -9.73 -2.41 -2.37
CA ASN A 47 -9.73 -2.29 -0.91
C ASN A 47 -8.31 -2.11 -0.37
N ILE A 48 -7.34 -2.87 -0.89
CA ILE A 48 -5.92 -2.70 -0.52
C ILE A 48 -5.46 -1.28 -0.86
N PHE A 49 -5.81 -0.76 -2.03
CA PHE A 49 -5.44 0.59 -2.44
C PHE A 49 -6.02 1.67 -1.52
N GLN A 50 -7.28 1.53 -1.09
CA GLN A 50 -7.86 2.42 -0.08
C GLN A 50 -7.04 2.39 1.22
N ARG A 51 -6.69 1.20 1.70
CA ARG A 51 -5.87 1.05 2.90
C ARG A 51 -4.48 1.68 2.76
N VAL A 52 -3.80 1.48 1.64
CA VAL A 52 -2.49 2.11 1.38
C VAL A 52 -2.58 3.65 1.43
N ASN A 53 -3.66 4.23 0.90
CA ASN A 53 -3.88 5.69 0.97
C ASN A 53 -4.15 6.18 2.40
N GLU A 54 -4.84 5.40 3.23
CA GLU A 54 -5.00 5.71 4.66
C GLU A 54 -3.64 5.71 5.36
N ILE A 55 -2.81 4.68 5.14
CA ILE A 55 -1.46 4.58 5.73
C ILE A 55 -0.61 5.77 5.29
N TYR A 56 -0.69 6.18 4.01
CA TYR A 56 0.00 7.37 3.50
C TYR A 56 -0.37 8.63 4.29
N ARG A 57 -1.66 8.88 4.50
CA ARG A 57 -2.13 10.05 5.28
C ARG A 57 -1.67 10.01 6.74
N ILE A 58 -1.68 8.82 7.36
CA ILE A 58 -1.16 8.63 8.72
C ILE A 58 0.35 8.92 8.74
N ALA A 59 1.10 8.45 7.75
CA ALA A 59 2.53 8.69 7.65
C ALA A 59 2.85 10.19 7.49
N GLU A 60 2.09 10.92 6.66
CA GLU A 60 2.21 12.37 6.53
C GLU A 60 1.94 13.09 7.86
N PHE A 61 0.92 12.66 8.60
CA PHE A 61 0.61 13.21 9.91
C PHE A 61 1.76 12.97 10.90
N LEU A 62 2.21 11.71 11.03
CA LEU A 62 3.32 11.33 11.91
C LEU A 62 4.61 12.08 11.58
N ASN A 63 4.86 12.32 10.29
CA ASN A 63 6.03 13.06 9.85
C ASN A 63 5.98 14.54 10.21
N LYS A 64 4.78 15.16 10.16
CA LYS A 64 4.59 16.56 10.54
C LYS A 64 4.71 16.78 12.05
N THR A 65 4.32 15.80 12.85
CA THR A 65 4.34 15.89 14.32
C THR A 65 5.69 15.56 14.95
N ASN A 66 6.60 14.92 14.22
CA ASN A 66 7.92 14.56 14.71
C ASN A 66 8.94 15.66 14.39
N SER A 67 9.64 16.13 15.42
CA SER A 67 10.75 17.10 15.32
C SER A 67 12.13 16.42 15.22
N GLU A 68 12.18 15.09 15.21
CA GLU A 68 13.43 14.31 15.23
C GLU A 68 14.10 14.22 13.85
N LYS A 69 15.44 14.26 13.86
CA LYS A 69 16.30 14.31 12.67
C LYS A 69 16.34 13.01 11.87
N ILE A 70 16.04 11.86 12.50
CA ILE A 70 15.92 10.53 11.88
C ILE A 70 14.55 10.00 12.26
N ASN A 71 13.66 9.85 11.28
CA ASN A 71 12.29 9.43 11.51
C ASN A 71 11.84 8.45 10.43
N PHE A 72 11.41 7.25 10.86
CA PHE A 72 10.92 6.19 9.98
C PHE A 72 9.59 6.53 9.30
N SER A 73 8.87 7.58 9.70
CA SER A 73 7.69 8.04 8.99
C SER A 73 8.03 8.54 7.58
N ASN A 74 9.22 9.09 7.34
CA ASN A 74 9.68 9.42 5.98
C ASN A 74 9.82 8.16 5.13
N LEU A 75 10.40 7.08 5.68
CA LEU A 75 10.47 5.80 4.99
C LEU A 75 9.06 5.25 4.70
N LEU A 76 8.13 5.37 5.65
CA LEU A 76 6.74 4.95 5.47
C LEU A 76 6.03 5.75 4.37
N ILE A 77 6.24 7.07 4.31
CA ILE A 77 5.77 7.95 3.23
C ILE A 77 6.29 7.47 1.88
N GLU A 78 7.60 7.22 1.76
CA GLU A 78 8.21 6.81 0.49
C GLU A 78 7.72 5.43 0.04
N LYS A 79 7.62 4.46 0.97
CA LYS A 79 7.08 3.13 0.66
C LYS A 79 5.63 3.21 0.19
N THR A 80 4.77 3.91 0.91
CA THR A 80 3.35 4.07 0.55
C THR A 80 3.17 4.81 -0.79
N LYS A 81 3.91 5.89 -1.05
CA LYS A 81 3.91 6.57 -2.36
C LYS A 81 4.27 5.63 -3.49
N ARG A 82 5.34 4.85 -3.31
CA ARG A 82 5.78 3.88 -4.32
C ARG A 82 4.70 2.83 -4.61
N THR A 83 4.08 2.28 -3.57
CA THR A 83 2.97 1.31 -3.72
C THR A 83 1.77 1.92 -4.44
N ILE A 84 1.44 3.19 -4.15
CA ILE A 84 0.35 3.90 -4.84
C ILE A 84 0.66 4.05 -6.33
N ILE A 85 1.87 4.49 -6.67
CA ILE A 85 2.30 4.67 -8.06
C ILE A 85 2.28 3.33 -8.80
N GLU A 86 2.86 2.28 -8.23
CA GLU A 86 2.83 0.92 -8.80
C GLU A 86 1.39 0.50 -9.12
N ASN A 87 0.42 0.75 -8.23
CA ASN A 87 -0.97 0.35 -8.43
C ASN A 87 -1.77 1.23 -9.43
N ILE A 88 -1.47 2.53 -9.54
CA ILE A 88 -2.14 3.43 -10.50
C ILE A 88 -1.75 3.06 -11.94
N TYR A 89 -0.45 2.88 -12.21
CA TYR A 89 0.02 2.49 -13.54
C TYR A 89 -0.62 1.16 -13.99
N GLU A 90 -0.92 0.28 -13.04
CA GLU A 90 -1.47 -1.04 -13.29
C GLU A 90 -3.01 -1.11 -13.27
N SER A 91 -3.71 -0.12 -12.70
CA SER A 91 -5.17 -0.03 -12.82
C SER A 91 -5.62 0.06 -14.27
N ASN A 92 -4.75 0.56 -15.16
CA ASN A 92 -4.94 0.55 -16.59
C ASN A 92 -4.95 -0.86 -17.22
N LEU A 93 -4.40 -1.88 -16.54
CA LEU A 93 -4.47 -3.29 -16.99
C LEU A 93 -5.85 -3.91 -16.78
N PHE A 94 -6.70 -3.32 -15.94
CA PHE A 94 -8.06 -3.81 -15.67
C PHE A 94 -9.11 -3.26 -16.66
N LEU A 95 -8.70 -2.35 -17.55
CA LEU A 95 -9.55 -1.74 -18.57
C LEU A 95 -9.57 -2.52 -19.89
N PHE A 96 -8.84 -3.65 -19.98
CA PHE A 96 -8.74 -4.52 -21.16
C PHE A 96 -9.28 -5.92 -20.90
#